data_AF-A0A5J4E102-F1
#
_entry.id   AF-A0A5J4E102-F1
#
_cell.length_a   1.000
_cell.length_b   1.000
_cell.length_c   1.000
_cell.angle_alpha   90.00
_cell.angle_beta   90.00
_cell.angle_gamma   90.00
#
_symmetry.space_group_name_H-M   'P 1'
#
loop_
_entity.id
_entity.type
_entity.pdbx_description
1 polymer ?
#
loop_
_entity_poly.entity_id
_entity_poly.type
_entity_poly.pdbx_seq_one_letter_code
_entity_poly.pdbx_strand_id
1 'polypeptide(L)'
;MTTESPPKEFWLFSKGRVRVNIRFKVVNTKNGRLCPPAAICGAVMSVFLLMAPGTALAQETPTQAPIVGNIESFTLDAGTDVYRGGIMVVGGQEIVIPSNIVLEMPANFLTPVEFFNQAPGTCAGVQSGLAAADTCDRAVTGVATILANRAPDGRIIAGEVFLERGQESLSGIVTFIDYQRGYFRVAGDLGADTGGTVVRINDPDARHSIQVGPAAFGCAGFGTVDNCSADVRFTLDSDNYTITFSTGYPACIPSRRVAGNQPAGDARVANRVLGAATAFGNFTRANANGRNDTFCPHQNRDNETPVADSFRFAPLQVGDHIAANGNTETLGGFTFLSAHTMVIHVALTTTPGDPDYIIWEEVEWDTAGFQNERVRMLMIGFSTLPTNAPNGVEVYALDVNPDTGANHERIIASVAGCEAGEGVGTCTAQGIPPTGAGIFRIRYDVDFDPAILGIRRSPCQHLNAADGDGFVTSPCPAAFTLADEVNVIVPITRELIGRSRNKITCGALGVNDSVDLTGNEAPNGEYLTPVGIGHPEFVEINLAAIQTPFIFEGQTWNLDRRTGPVGCNEGTDCSADTAVALNPFPQSCLDPADQTDAPPVPLAAFRDLITTPRQGAGPLPLPTAGCP
;
A
#
# COMPACT_ATOMS: atom_id res chain seq x y z
N MET A 1 33.18 -13.84 -31.35
CA MET A 1 32.19 -14.92 -31.53
C MET A 1 31.47 -15.07 -30.20
N THR A 2 30.16 -14.82 -30.25
CA THR A 2 29.11 -15.08 -29.23
C THR A 2 29.36 -14.58 -27.81
N THR A 3 28.94 -13.35 -27.53
CA THR A 3 28.55 -12.86 -26.21
C THR A 3 27.07 -13.18 -26.00
N GLU A 4 26.77 -14.18 -25.16
CA GLU A 4 25.43 -14.39 -24.62
C GLU A 4 25.17 -13.38 -23.50
N SER A 5 24.11 -12.58 -23.65
CA SER A 5 23.54 -11.77 -22.57
C SER A 5 22.71 -12.66 -21.63
N PRO A 6 22.81 -12.52 -20.30
CA PRO A 6 21.92 -13.22 -19.40
C PRO A 6 20.48 -12.65 -19.52
N PRO A 7 19.45 -13.45 -19.20
CA PRO A 7 18.06 -13.03 -19.30
C PRO A 7 17.74 -11.95 -18.28
N LYS A 8 16.96 -10.95 -18.69
CA LYS A 8 16.38 -9.93 -17.81
C LYS A 8 15.15 -10.56 -17.15
N GLU A 9 15.25 -10.89 -15.87
CA GLU A 9 14.10 -11.26 -15.04
C GLU A 9 13.32 -9.98 -14.68
N PHE A 10 12.02 -9.98 -14.96
CA PHE A 10 11.07 -8.93 -14.63
C PHE A 10 10.38 -9.33 -13.32
N TRP A 11 10.53 -8.55 -12.25
CA TRP A 11 9.94 -8.82 -10.94
C TRP A 11 8.78 -7.86 -10.68
N LEU A 12 7.62 -8.40 -10.34
CA LEU A 12 6.42 -7.65 -9.96
C LEU A 12 6.44 -7.46 -8.44
N PHE A 13 6.39 -6.21 -7.96
CA PHE A 13 6.37 -5.88 -6.54
C PHE A 13 4.93 -5.68 -6.05
N SER A 14 4.59 -6.23 -4.89
CA SER A 14 3.39 -5.83 -4.15
C SER A 14 3.63 -4.44 -3.56
N LYS A 15 2.68 -3.52 -3.76
CA LYS A 15 2.56 -2.17 -3.19
C LYS A 15 3.75 -1.70 -2.33
N GLY A 16 4.52 -0.74 -2.85
CA GLY A 16 5.38 0.19 -2.09
C GLY A 16 6.16 -0.41 -0.92
N ARG A 17 7.08 -1.37 -1.18
CA ARG A 17 7.96 -1.89 -0.14
C ARG A 17 9.44 -1.91 -0.48
N VAL A 18 10.15 -1.21 0.40
CA VAL A 18 11.54 -1.46 0.80
C VAL A 18 11.67 -2.91 1.30
N ARG A 19 12.38 -3.74 0.53
CA ARG A 19 13.09 -4.89 1.12
C ARG A 19 14.33 -4.34 1.82
N VAL A 20 14.38 -4.38 3.16
CA VAL A 20 15.64 -4.25 3.90
C VAL A 20 16.49 -5.49 3.57
N ASN A 21 17.29 -5.41 2.50
CA ASN A 21 18.24 -6.44 2.10
C ASN A 21 19.47 -6.38 3.01
N ILE A 22 19.41 -6.98 4.20
CA ILE A 22 20.61 -7.21 5.02
C ILE A 22 21.41 -8.37 4.41
N ARG A 23 22.37 -8.07 3.53
CA ARG A 23 23.35 -9.05 3.06
C ARG A 23 24.41 -9.27 4.13
N PHE A 24 24.29 -10.33 4.93
CA PHE A 24 25.40 -10.79 5.78
C PHE A 24 26.51 -11.37 4.91
N LYS A 25 27.62 -10.64 4.78
CA LYS A 25 28.88 -11.22 4.30
C LYS A 25 29.55 -11.90 5.49
N VAL A 26 29.38 -13.22 5.62
CA VAL A 26 30.12 -14.02 6.61
C VAL A 26 31.60 -14.00 6.22
N VAL A 27 32.37 -13.15 6.88
CA VAL A 27 33.83 -13.20 6.83
C VAL A 27 34.29 -14.21 7.87
N ASN A 28 34.69 -15.38 7.38
CA ASN A 28 35.24 -16.47 8.19
C ASN A 28 36.68 -16.14 8.61
N THR A 29 36.87 -15.57 9.81
CA THR A 29 38.20 -15.46 10.43
C THR A 29 38.44 -16.67 11.33
N LYS A 30 39.06 -17.71 10.75
CA LYS A 30 39.74 -18.76 11.52
C LYS A 30 41.13 -18.29 11.93
N ASN A 31 41.48 -18.63 13.18
CA ASN A 31 42.82 -18.69 13.80
C ASN A 31 43.25 -17.38 14.51
N GLY A 32 43.65 -17.36 15.79
CA GLY A 32 44.08 -18.46 16.63
C GLY A 32 44.21 -18.17 18.14
N ARG A 33 44.70 -19.23 18.79
CA ARG A 33 44.68 -19.68 20.18
C ARG A 33 45.22 -18.76 21.29
N LEU A 34 44.70 -19.07 22.49
CA LEU A 34 45.14 -18.71 23.85
C LEU A 34 46.60 -19.09 24.18
N CYS A 35 47.23 -18.32 25.10
CA CYS A 35 47.74 -18.79 26.41
C CYS A 35 48.19 -17.63 27.35
N PRO A 36 47.94 -17.70 28.68
CA PRO A 36 48.49 -16.82 29.75
C PRO A 36 49.83 -17.42 30.31
N PRO A 37 50.52 -16.95 31.40
CA PRO A 37 50.09 -16.12 32.56
C PRO A 37 51.14 -15.18 33.22
N ALA A 38 50.73 -14.59 34.36
CA ALA A 38 51.49 -14.33 35.61
C ALA A 38 51.75 -12.85 36.04
N ALA A 39 50.97 -12.46 37.05
CA ALA A 39 51.31 -11.83 38.34
C ALA A 39 52.37 -10.70 38.43
N ILE A 40 51.98 -9.59 39.08
CA ILE A 40 52.73 -8.97 40.19
C ILE A 40 51.74 -8.20 41.11
N CYS A 41 51.93 -8.41 42.41
CA CYS A 41 51.29 -7.76 43.55
C CYS A 41 51.50 -6.24 43.61
N GLY A 42 50.55 -5.53 44.22
CA GLY A 42 50.77 -4.18 44.74
C GLY A 42 49.55 -3.66 45.49
N ALA A 43 49.49 -3.96 46.78
CA ALA A 43 48.45 -3.48 47.69
C ALA A 43 48.61 -1.97 47.98
N VAL A 44 47.54 -1.20 47.86
CA VAL A 44 47.36 0.07 48.57
C VAL A 44 45.93 0.11 49.10
N MET A 45 45.80 0.00 50.42
CA MET A 45 44.58 0.33 51.15
C MET A 45 44.36 1.84 51.07
N SER A 46 43.16 2.25 50.68
CA SER A 46 42.64 3.59 50.97
C SER A 46 41.14 3.47 51.26
N VAL A 47 40.81 3.82 52.50
CA VAL A 47 39.47 3.95 53.04
C VAL A 47 38.73 5.03 52.25
N PHE A 48 37.70 4.65 51.49
CA PHE A 48 36.73 5.57 50.91
C PHE A 48 35.36 5.25 51.48
N LEU A 49 34.70 6.31 51.96
CA LEU A 49 33.33 6.33 52.47
C LEU A 49 32.36 5.55 51.56
N LEU A 50 31.56 4.69 52.19
CA LEU A 50 30.31 4.15 51.66
C LEU A 50 29.32 5.29 51.42
N MET A 51 29.44 5.97 50.27
CA MET A 51 28.25 6.42 49.55
C MET A 51 27.89 5.29 48.62
N ALA A 52 26.74 4.65 48.84
CA ALA A 52 26.16 3.82 47.79
C ALA A 52 25.94 4.74 46.58
N PRO A 53 26.62 4.54 45.44
CA PRO A 53 26.07 5.09 44.21
C PRO A 53 24.74 4.34 44.05
N GLY A 54 23.63 5.03 44.26
CA GLY A 54 22.42 4.65 43.56
C GLY A 54 22.85 4.57 42.12
N THR A 55 22.86 3.36 41.56
CA THR A 55 22.99 3.19 40.12
C THR A 55 21.83 3.98 39.53
N ALA A 56 22.09 5.22 39.13
CA ALA A 56 21.30 5.84 38.10
C ALA A 56 21.39 4.85 36.95
N LEU A 57 20.32 4.10 36.71
CA LEU A 57 20.18 3.36 35.48
C LEU A 57 20.40 4.41 34.39
N ALA A 58 21.49 4.28 33.63
CA ALA A 58 21.66 5.08 32.44
C ALA A 58 20.38 4.85 31.64
N GLN A 59 19.58 5.91 31.47
CA GLN A 59 18.34 5.81 30.73
C GLN A 59 18.76 5.47 29.30
N GLU A 60 18.53 4.22 28.89
CA GLU A 60 18.92 3.77 27.57
C GLU A 60 18.15 4.60 26.54
N THR A 61 18.85 5.18 25.58
CA THR A 61 18.21 5.87 24.46
C THR A 61 17.37 4.89 23.65
N PRO A 62 16.21 5.29 23.10
CA PRO A 62 15.44 4.40 22.23
C PRO A 62 16.28 3.85 21.09
N THR A 63 15.97 2.63 20.65
CA THR A 63 16.63 1.97 19.52
C THR A 63 15.61 1.33 18.60
N GLN A 64 15.91 1.22 17.31
CA GLN A 64 15.00 0.54 16.39
C GLN A 64 14.91 -0.96 16.68
N ALA A 65 13.71 -1.52 16.49
CA ALA A 65 13.41 -2.93 16.65
C ALA A 65 12.56 -3.44 15.48
N PRO A 66 13.13 -3.56 14.26
CA PRO A 66 12.44 -4.16 13.13
C PRO A 66 12.17 -5.65 13.41
N ILE A 67 10.92 -6.08 13.23
CA ILE A 67 10.48 -7.44 13.54
C ILE A 67 9.74 -8.01 12.35
N VAL A 68 10.12 -9.22 11.94
CA VAL A 68 9.41 -9.99 10.91
C VAL A 68 9.29 -11.43 11.39
N GLY A 69 8.09 -12.00 11.34
CA GLY A 69 7.90 -13.40 11.69
C GLY A 69 6.45 -13.82 11.77
N ASN A 70 6.24 -15.10 12.10
CA ASN A 70 4.91 -15.63 12.34
C ASN A 70 4.31 -15.04 13.62
N ILE A 71 3.01 -14.78 13.58
CA ILE A 71 2.25 -14.30 14.74
C ILE A 71 2.02 -15.48 15.69
N GLU A 72 2.61 -15.41 16.88
CA GLU A 72 2.49 -16.46 17.90
C GLU A 72 1.21 -16.26 18.72
N SER A 73 0.95 -15.02 19.15
CA SER A 73 -0.30 -14.62 19.81
C SER A 73 -0.63 -13.18 19.46
N PHE A 74 -1.91 -12.85 19.40
CA PHE A 74 -2.39 -11.47 19.35
C PHE A 74 -3.62 -11.34 20.23
N THR A 75 -3.59 -10.44 21.21
CA THR A 75 -4.70 -10.20 22.14
C THR A 75 -4.98 -8.70 22.21
N LEU A 76 -6.27 -8.34 22.23
CA LEU A 76 -6.71 -6.96 22.44
C LEU A 76 -6.67 -6.59 23.92
N ASP A 77 -6.40 -5.32 24.21
CA ASP A 77 -6.53 -4.77 25.55
C ASP A 77 -8.00 -4.81 26.02
N ALA A 78 -8.21 -4.84 27.33
CA ALA A 78 -9.56 -4.83 27.90
C ALA A 78 -10.30 -3.53 27.57
N GLY A 79 -11.61 -3.61 27.32
CA GLY A 79 -12.46 -2.45 27.02
C GLY A 79 -13.45 -2.69 25.88
N THR A 80 -14.08 -1.61 25.43
CA THR A 80 -15.02 -1.60 24.29
C THR A 80 -14.68 -0.54 23.25
N ASP A 81 -13.60 0.21 23.45
CA ASP A 81 -13.13 1.19 22.48
C ASP A 81 -12.68 0.45 21.21
N VAL A 82 -13.14 0.93 20.05
CA VAL A 82 -12.78 0.37 18.74
C VAL A 82 -11.32 0.65 18.39
N TYR A 83 -10.72 1.68 18.99
CA TYR A 83 -9.32 2.07 18.75
C TYR A 83 -8.34 1.50 19.78
N ARG A 84 -8.79 0.61 20.67
CA ARG A 84 -7.90 0.01 21.68
C ARG A 84 -6.80 -0.82 21.01
N GLY A 85 -5.63 -0.79 21.66
CA GLY A 85 -4.46 -1.56 21.27
C GLY A 85 -4.50 -3.01 21.76
N GLY A 86 -3.32 -3.56 21.97
CA GLY A 86 -3.14 -4.90 22.48
C GLY A 86 -1.69 -5.33 22.55
N ILE A 87 -1.49 -6.64 22.69
CA ILE A 87 -0.17 -7.27 22.72
C ILE A 87 -0.10 -8.31 21.60
N MET A 88 0.95 -8.21 20.80
CA MET A 88 1.28 -9.20 19.78
C MET A 88 2.62 -9.85 20.12
N VAL A 89 2.73 -11.16 19.94
CA VAL A 89 4.00 -11.88 20.06
C VAL A 89 4.42 -12.36 18.68
N VAL A 90 5.62 -11.96 18.25
CA VAL A 90 6.18 -12.31 16.94
C VAL A 90 7.64 -12.70 17.12
N GLY A 91 8.00 -13.92 16.71
CA GLY A 91 9.36 -14.43 16.85
C GLY A 91 9.87 -14.43 18.30
N GLY A 92 9.00 -14.73 19.25
CA GLY A 92 9.25 -14.73 20.70
C GLY A 92 9.39 -13.36 21.35
N GLN A 93 9.20 -12.26 20.61
CA GLN A 93 9.23 -10.91 21.17
C GLN A 93 7.80 -10.43 21.46
N GLU A 94 7.59 -9.93 22.67
CA GLU A 94 6.34 -9.26 23.05
C GLU A 94 6.37 -7.81 22.55
N ILE A 95 5.38 -7.44 21.74
CA ILE A 95 5.23 -6.13 21.12
C ILE A 95 3.94 -5.49 21.62
N VAL A 96 4.07 -4.26 22.11
CA VAL A 96 2.93 -3.40 22.41
C VAL A 96 2.39 -2.85 21.09
N ILE A 97 1.14 -3.18 20.79
CA ILE A 97 0.35 -2.60 19.72
C ILE A 97 -0.39 -1.41 20.33
N PRO A 98 0.00 -0.16 20.03
CA PRO A 98 -0.63 1.01 20.65
C PRO A 98 -2.12 1.10 20.37
N SER A 99 -2.85 1.75 21.26
CA SER A 99 -4.17 2.28 20.89
C SER A 99 -4.01 3.32 19.79
N ASN A 100 -5.04 3.48 18.94
CA ASN A 100 -5.10 4.36 17.77
C ASN A 100 -4.25 3.93 16.57
N ILE A 101 -3.53 2.81 16.66
CA ILE A 101 -2.81 2.28 15.51
C ILE A 101 -3.79 1.68 14.49
N VAL A 102 -3.40 1.74 13.23
CA VAL A 102 -4.07 1.06 12.12
C VAL A 102 -3.15 -0.03 11.61
N LEU A 103 -3.68 -1.25 11.53
CA LEU A 103 -3.02 -2.41 10.96
C LEU A 103 -3.14 -2.36 9.44
N GLU A 104 -2.01 -2.50 8.76
CA GLU A 104 -1.93 -2.49 7.31
C GLU A 104 -2.00 -3.92 6.76
N MET A 105 -2.71 -4.07 5.65
CA MET A 105 -2.80 -5.30 4.87
C MET A 105 -2.70 -4.94 3.38
N PRO A 106 -2.54 -5.90 2.45
CA PRO A 106 -2.26 -5.58 1.04
C PRO A 106 -3.22 -4.59 0.37
N ALA A 107 -4.48 -4.50 0.81
CA ALA A 107 -5.48 -3.60 0.25
C ALA A 107 -6.51 -3.15 1.29
N ASN A 108 -6.13 -3.17 2.57
CA ASN A 108 -7.07 -2.80 3.64
C ASN A 108 -6.31 -2.21 4.84
N PHE A 109 -7.00 -1.34 5.56
CA PHE A 109 -6.53 -0.67 6.76
C PHE A 109 -7.59 -0.89 7.84
N LEU A 110 -7.23 -1.57 8.92
CA LEU A 110 -8.17 -1.88 9.99
C LEU A 110 -7.60 -1.51 11.34
N THR A 111 -8.44 -1.02 12.24
CA THR A 111 -8.11 -0.99 13.66
C THR A 111 -7.90 -2.43 14.18
N PRO A 112 -7.16 -2.62 15.29
CA PRO A 112 -7.06 -3.94 15.93
C PRO A 112 -8.42 -4.58 16.21
N VAL A 113 -9.43 -3.80 16.61
CA VAL A 113 -10.76 -4.33 16.90
C VAL A 113 -11.49 -4.77 15.64
N GLU A 114 -11.47 -3.97 14.58
CA GLU A 114 -12.08 -4.35 13.29
C GLU A 114 -11.41 -5.60 12.72
N PHE A 115 -10.08 -5.70 12.83
CA PHE A 115 -9.32 -6.86 12.41
C PHE A 115 -9.77 -8.16 13.11
N PHE A 116 -10.12 -8.11 14.40
CA PHE A 116 -10.70 -9.25 15.12
C PHE A 116 -12.16 -9.49 14.71
N ASN A 117 -12.96 -8.43 14.57
CA ASN A 117 -14.37 -8.54 14.21
C ASN A 117 -14.58 -9.12 12.80
N GLN A 118 -13.69 -8.79 11.87
CA GLN A 118 -13.72 -9.27 10.48
C GLN A 118 -13.00 -10.61 10.29
N ALA A 119 -12.48 -11.23 11.35
CA ALA A 119 -11.88 -12.56 11.26
C ALA A 119 -12.91 -13.60 10.78
N PRO A 120 -12.52 -14.57 9.94
CA PRO A 120 -13.47 -15.51 9.34
C PRO A 120 -14.02 -16.53 10.36
N GLY A 121 -15.24 -17.02 10.09
CA GLY A 121 -15.84 -18.15 10.80
C GLY A 121 -15.98 -17.95 12.32
N THR A 122 -15.56 -18.95 13.10
CA THR A 122 -15.67 -18.91 14.57
C THR A 122 -14.67 -17.97 15.25
N CYS A 123 -13.75 -17.36 14.51
CA CYS A 123 -12.80 -16.40 15.05
C CYS A 123 -13.39 -15.00 15.25
N ALA A 124 -14.42 -14.65 14.47
CA ALA A 124 -15.01 -13.32 14.42
C ALA A 124 -15.31 -12.76 15.82
N GLY A 125 -14.63 -11.66 16.17
CA GLY A 125 -14.79 -10.93 17.43
C GLY A 125 -14.26 -11.63 18.68
N VAL A 126 -13.65 -12.81 18.55
CA VAL A 126 -13.15 -13.62 19.68
C VAL A 126 -11.62 -13.74 19.65
N GLN A 127 -11.06 -14.07 18.49
CA GLN A 127 -9.63 -14.31 18.28
C GLN A 127 -9.18 -13.71 16.95
N SER A 128 -7.87 -13.55 16.75
CA SER A 128 -7.34 -12.92 15.54
C SER A 128 -7.55 -13.78 14.28
N GLY A 129 -7.65 -15.09 14.43
CA GLY A 129 -7.71 -16.06 13.35
C GLY A 129 -6.40 -16.23 12.57
N LEU A 130 -5.32 -15.59 12.99
CA LEU A 130 -4.00 -15.67 12.35
C LEU A 130 -2.89 -16.10 13.30
N ALA A 131 -3.09 -16.02 14.61
CA ALA A 131 -2.04 -16.35 15.55
C ALA A 131 -1.92 -17.86 15.77
N ALA A 132 -0.72 -18.37 16.01
CA ALA A 132 -0.51 -19.79 16.32
C ALA A 132 -1.25 -20.23 17.59
N ALA A 133 -1.48 -19.32 18.54
CA ALA A 133 -2.27 -19.54 19.74
C ALA A 133 -3.78 -19.55 19.50
N ASP A 134 -4.26 -19.18 18.31
CA ASP A 134 -5.68 -19.18 18.01
C ASP A 134 -6.24 -20.61 17.92
N THR A 135 -7.45 -20.79 18.44
CA THR A 135 -8.11 -22.11 18.52
C THR A 135 -9.25 -22.26 17.53
N CYS A 136 -9.77 -21.13 17.04
CA CYS A 136 -10.88 -21.03 16.11
C CYS A 136 -10.50 -21.30 14.64
N ASP A 137 -9.23 -21.07 14.27
CA ASP A 137 -8.66 -21.39 12.96
C ASP A 137 -7.23 -21.88 13.15
N ARG A 138 -6.90 -23.02 12.54
CA ARG A 138 -5.59 -23.67 12.66
C ARG A 138 -4.94 -23.95 11.30
N ALA A 139 -5.53 -23.47 10.21
CA ALA A 139 -5.08 -23.84 8.87
C ALA A 139 -3.78 -23.13 8.48
N VAL A 140 -3.62 -21.83 8.81
CA VAL A 140 -2.47 -21.01 8.42
C VAL A 140 -2.17 -19.96 9.49
N THR A 141 -0.90 -19.82 9.89
CA THR A 141 -0.43 -18.75 10.77
C THR A 141 -0.08 -17.51 9.95
N GLY A 142 -0.55 -16.34 10.35
CA GLY A 142 -0.20 -15.07 9.73
C GLY A 142 1.24 -14.65 10.01
N VAL A 143 1.74 -13.77 9.16
CA VAL A 143 3.07 -13.15 9.27
C VAL A 143 2.87 -11.67 9.56
N ALA A 144 3.65 -11.14 10.49
CA ALA A 144 3.72 -9.72 10.78
C ALA A 144 5.08 -9.16 10.36
N THR A 145 5.06 -7.99 9.74
CA THR A 145 6.21 -7.11 9.55
C THR A 145 5.95 -5.84 10.34
N ILE A 146 6.77 -5.56 11.34
CA ILE A 146 6.55 -4.48 12.31
C ILE A 146 7.80 -3.60 12.34
N LEU A 147 7.58 -2.29 12.17
CA LEU A 147 8.56 -1.29 12.54
C LEU A 147 8.20 -0.77 13.93
N ALA A 148 9.15 -0.91 14.86
CA ALA A 148 8.95 -0.58 16.26
C ALA A 148 10.21 0.07 16.84
N ASN A 149 10.03 0.79 17.94
CA ASN A 149 11.13 1.27 18.77
C ASN A 149 11.12 0.53 20.10
N ARG A 150 12.31 0.17 20.58
CA ARG A 150 12.52 -0.27 21.96
C ARG A 150 12.64 0.98 22.83
N ALA A 151 11.69 1.16 23.73
CA ALA A 151 11.68 2.23 24.71
C ALA A 151 12.80 2.04 25.76
N PRO A 152 13.19 3.11 26.48
CA PRO A 152 14.20 3.03 27.56
C PRO A 152 13.86 2.04 28.69
N ASP A 153 12.57 1.74 28.87
CA ASP A 153 12.08 0.76 29.85
C ASP A 153 12.09 -0.69 29.33
N GLY A 154 12.60 -0.90 28.11
CA GLY A 154 12.76 -2.20 27.47
C GLY A 154 11.55 -2.67 26.65
N ARG A 155 10.38 -2.00 26.76
CA ARG A 155 9.20 -2.35 25.96
C ARG A 155 9.44 -2.09 24.48
N ILE A 156 8.90 -2.95 23.63
CA ILE A 156 8.90 -2.76 22.18
C ILE A 156 7.53 -2.22 21.78
N ILE A 157 7.50 -1.03 21.18
CA ILE A 157 6.26 -0.33 20.84
C ILE A 157 6.23 -0.17 19.32
N ALA A 158 5.18 -0.68 18.68
CA ALA A 158 5.00 -0.58 17.23
C ALA A 158 4.61 0.84 16.81
N GLY A 159 5.16 1.30 15.68
CA GLY A 159 4.67 2.49 14.97
C GLY A 159 4.05 2.15 13.61
N GLU A 160 4.47 1.05 13.00
CA GLU A 160 3.83 0.48 11.83
C GLU A 160 3.70 -1.04 11.97
N VAL A 161 2.57 -1.58 11.53
CA VAL A 161 2.28 -3.02 11.58
C VAL A 161 1.64 -3.41 10.25
N PHE A 162 2.33 -4.26 9.49
CA PHE A 162 1.76 -4.91 8.33
C PHE A 162 1.52 -6.39 8.59
N LEU A 163 0.35 -6.87 8.22
CA LEU A 163 -0.08 -8.24 8.40
C LEU A 163 -0.34 -8.91 7.05
N GLU A 164 0.10 -10.16 6.95
CA GLU A 164 -0.15 -11.07 5.83
C GLU A 164 -0.68 -12.40 6.36
N ARG A 165 -1.48 -13.10 5.57
CA ARG A 165 -1.97 -14.45 5.87
C ARG A 165 -1.30 -15.43 4.92
N GLY A 166 -0.05 -15.79 5.23
CA GLY A 166 0.80 -16.44 4.24
C GLY A 166 1.31 -15.42 3.21
N GLN A 167 2.27 -15.84 2.40
CA GLN A 167 2.85 -15.01 1.35
C GLN A 167 3.01 -15.85 0.09
N GLU A 168 1.88 -16.23 -0.49
CA GLU A 168 1.86 -17.07 -1.67
C GLU A 168 1.85 -16.22 -2.94
N SER A 169 2.84 -16.49 -3.78
CA SER A 169 2.91 -15.99 -5.14
C SER A 169 2.78 -17.16 -6.11
N LEU A 170 1.91 -16.99 -7.09
CA LEU A 170 1.66 -17.94 -8.16
C LEU A 170 1.89 -17.24 -9.49
N SER A 171 2.74 -17.80 -10.34
CA SER A 171 2.89 -17.36 -11.71
C SER A 171 2.76 -18.54 -12.67
N GLY A 172 2.09 -18.31 -13.80
CA GLY A 172 1.92 -19.32 -14.82
C GLY A 172 0.78 -19.03 -15.78
N ILE A 173 0.48 -20.02 -16.61
CA ILE A 173 -0.55 -19.93 -17.66
C ILE A 173 -1.91 -20.34 -17.10
N VAL A 174 -2.94 -19.54 -17.41
CA VAL A 174 -4.33 -19.90 -17.19
C VAL A 174 -4.72 -21.03 -18.13
N THR A 175 -5.15 -22.16 -17.57
CA THR A 175 -5.42 -23.41 -18.29
C THR A 175 -6.91 -23.72 -18.37
N PHE A 176 -7.70 -23.21 -17.44
CA PHE A 176 -9.14 -23.40 -17.38
C PHE A 176 -9.80 -22.25 -16.63
N ILE A 177 -11.02 -21.87 -17.03
CA ILE A 177 -11.85 -20.87 -16.35
C ILE A 177 -13.27 -21.42 -16.20
N ASP A 178 -13.80 -21.40 -14.98
CA ASP A 178 -15.19 -21.71 -14.71
C ASP A 178 -16.04 -20.43 -14.67
N TYR A 179 -16.64 -20.07 -15.81
CA TYR A 179 -17.51 -18.89 -15.94
C TYR A 179 -18.85 -19.01 -15.19
N GLN A 180 -19.19 -20.19 -14.66
CA GLN A 180 -20.39 -20.39 -13.85
C GLN A 180 -20.10 -20.20 -12.36
N ARG A 181 -18.87 -20.48 -11.92
CA ARG A 181 -18.46 -20.47 -10.51
C ARG A 181 -17.48 -19.34 -10.16
N GLY A 182 -16.89 -18.68 -11.16
CA GLY A 182 -16.05 -17.49 -10.99
C GLY A 182 -14.62 -17.78 -10.50
N TYR A 183 -14.04 -18.93 -10.87
CA TYR A 183 -12.65 -19.27 -10.57
C TYR A 183 -11.90 -19.72 -11.83
N PHE A 184 -10.58 -19.82 -11.74
CA PHE A 184 -9.75 -20.34 -12.81
C PHE A 184 -8.63 -21.24 -12.28
N ARG A 185 -7.94 -21.93 -13.18
CA ARG A 185 -6.79 -22.78 -12.87
C ARG A 185 -5.54 -22.29 -13.57
N VAL A 186 -4.44 -22.32 -12.85
CA VAL A 186 -3.10 -22.02 -13.37
C VAL A 186 -2.28 -23.30 -13.41
N ALA A 187 -1.59 -23.53 -14.52
CA ALA A 187 -0.72 -24.68 -14.74
C ALA A 187 -1.41 -26.05 -14.52
N GLY A 188 -2.69 -26.16 -14.88
CA GLY A 188 -3.47 -27.40 -14.90
C GLY A 188 -3.59 -28.02 -16.30
N ASP A 189 -4.57 -28.90 -16.45
CA ASP A 189 -4.88 -29.51 -17.74
C ASP A 189 -5.62 -28.50 -18.65
N LEU A 190 -5.13 -28.31 -19.87
CA LEU A 190 -5.70 -27.30 -20.79
C LEU A 190 -7.17 -27.60 -21.11
N GLY A 191 -8.04 -26.63 -20.81
CA GLY A 191 -9.48 -26.69 -21.07
C GLY A 191 -10.26 -27.58 -20.11
N ALA A 192 -9.63 -28.15 -19.07
CA ALA A 192 -10.26 -29.05 -18.12
C ALA A 192 -10.16 -28.54 -16.69
N ASP A 193 -11.19 -28.83 -15.88
CA ASP A 193 -11.23 -28.50 -14.46
C ASP A 193 -10.43 -29.52 -13.62
N THR A 194 -9.21 -29.81 -14.02
CA THR A 194 -8.32 -30.80 -13.39
C THR A 194 -6.86 -30.33 -13.38
N GLY A 195 -6.11 -30.77 -12.37
CA GLY A 195 -4.72 -30.36 -12.17
C GLY A 195 -4.54 -28.89 -11.78
N GLY A 196 -3.29 -28.46 -11.66
CA GLY A 196 -2.92 -27.07 -11.38
C GLY A 196 -3.42 -26.51 -10.05
N THR A 197 -3.20 -25.21 -9.87
CA THR A 197 -3.69 -24.46 -8.70
C THR A 197 -4.99 -23.76 -9.06
N VAL A 198 -6.03 -23.95 -8.24
CA VAL A 198 -7.27 -23.18 -8.33
C VAL A 198 -7.00 -21.78 -7.76
N VAL A 199 -7.39 -20.75 -8.50
CA VAL A 199 -7.33 -19.36 -8.07
C VAL A 199 -8.74 -18.80 -8.02
N ARG A 200 -9.07 -18.18 -6.89
CA ARG A 200 -10.27 -17.38 -6.68
C ARG A 200 -9.83 -15.98 -6.32
N ILE A 201 -10.49 -14.99 -6.90
CA ILE A 201 -10.23 -13.60 -6.56
C ILE A 201 -10.89 -13.32 -5.21
N ASN A 202 -10.20 -12.71 -4.26
CA ASN A 202 -10.81 -12.32 -2.98
C ASN A 202 -11.57 -11.01 -3.16
N ASP A 203 -12.77 -11.11 -3.74
CA ASP A 203 -13.53 -10.02 -4.34
C ASP A 203 -14.93 -9.91 -3.69
N PRO A 204 -15.03 -9.39 -2.45
CA PRO A 204 -16.30 -9.37 -1.71
C PRO A 204 -17.39 -8.58 -2.42
N ASP A 205 -17.02 -7.51 -3.12
CA ASP A 205 -17.96 -6.65 -3.87
C ASP A 205 -18.40 -7.25 -5.21
N ALA A 206 -17.79 -8.37 -5.63
CA ALA A 206 -18.00 -9.04 -6.91
C ALA A 206 -17.66 -8.19 -8.15
N ARG A 207 -16.74 -7.22 -8.00
CA ARG A 207 -16.39 -6.25 -9.03
C ARG A 207 -15.70 -6.89 -10.23
N HIS A 208 -14.81 -7.85 -9.96
CA HIS A 208 -14.00 -8.55 -10.97
C HIS A 208 -14.54 -9.95 -11.29
N SER A 209 -15.28 -10.57 -10.38
CA SER A 209 -15.78 -11.93 -10.51
C SER A 209 -17.06 -12.16 -9.71
N ILE A 210 -18.07 -12.76 -10.33
CA ILE A 210 -19.27 -13.22 -9.61
C ILE A 210 -19.08 -14.67 -9.24
N GLN A 211 -18.80 -14.92 -7.97
CA GLN A 211 -18.41 -16.24 -7.51
C GLN A 211 -19.58 -16.96 -6.85
N VAL A 212 -19.56 -18.27 -6.95
CA VAL A 212 -20.31 -19.07 -6.00
C VAL A 212 -19.39 -20.09 -5.40
N GLY A 213 -19.51 -20.31 -4.10
CA GLY A 213 -19.02 -21.54 -3.51
C GLY A 213 -19.66 -22.71 -4.27
N PRO A 214 -18.89 -23.66 -4.82
CA PRO A 214 -19.50 -24.88 -5.33
C PRO A 214 -20.28 -25.59 -4.20
N ALA A 215 -21.24 -26.48 -4.52
CA ALA A 215 -22.06 -27.14 -3.48
C ALA A 215 -21.23 -27.94 -2.45
N ALA A 216 -20.01 -28.38 -2.81
CA ALA A 216 -19.02 -28.98 -1.92
C ALA A 216 -18.16 -27.97 -1.12
N PHE A 217 -18.20 -26.69 -1.51
CA PHE A 217 -17.44 -25.56 -0.98
C PHE A 217 -18.40 -24.51 -0.40
N GLY A 218 -19.60 -24.92 0.04
CA GLY A 218 -20.74 -24.02 0.22
C GLY A 218 -20.38 -22.70 0.88
N CYS A 219 -20.95 -21.59 0.40
CA CYS A 219 -20.81 -20.28 1.06
C CYS A 219 -21.22 -20.35 2.56
N ALA A 220 -21.99 -21.40 2.92
CA ALA A 220 -22.34 -21.81 4.27
C ALA A 220 -21.16 -22.07 5.25
N GLY A 221 -19.91 -22.16 4.79
CA GLY A 221 -18.72 -22.25 5.65
C GLY A 221 -17.91 -20.96 5.77
N PHE A 222 -18.16 -19.99 4.88
CA PHE A 222 -17.51 -18.69 4.93
C PHE A 222 -18.19 -17.78 5.97
N GLY A 223 -19.44 -18.08 6.35
CA GLY A 223 -20.36 -17.09 6.92
C GLY A 223 -21.16 -16.44 5.79
N THR A 224 -22.03 -15.49 6.09
CA THR A 224 -22.75 -14.68 5.09
C THR A 224 -21.82 -13.70 4.35
N VAL A 225 -20.61 -14.13 3.95
CA VAL A 225 -19.57 -13.26 3.41
C VAL A 225 -19.90 -12.90 1.97
N ASP A 226 -19.82 -11.60 1.69
CA ASP A 226 -20.09 -11.01 0.39
C ASP A 226 -19.24 -11.70 -0.68
N ASN A 227 -19.93 -12.19 -1.72
CA ASN A 227 -19.36 -12.95 -2.83
C ASN A 227 -18.62 -14.27 -2.51
N CYS A 228 -18.78 -14.84 -1.33
CA CYS A 228 -18.08 -16.06 -0.89
C CYS A 228 -16.55 -15.90 -0.91
N SER A 229 -16.08 -14.69 -0.64
CA SER A 229 -14.68 -14.33 -0.36
C SER A 229 -14.19 -15.00 0.93
N ALA A 230 -12.90 -15.38 0.96
CA ALA A 230 -12.36 -16.23 2.03
C ALA A 230 -12.15 -15.49 3.34
N ASP A 231 -11.53 -14.31 3.26
CA ASP A 231 -11.25 -13.44 4.39
C ASP A 231 -11.24 -11.99 3.89
N VAL A 232 -12.23 -11.20 4.30
CA VAL A 232 -12.43 -9.82 3.81
C VAL A 232 -11.32 -8.87 4.23
N ARG A 233 -10.50 -9.25 5.23
CA ARG A 233 -9.36 -8.43 5.68
C ARG A 233 -8.26 -8.40 4.63
N PHE A 234 -8.11 -9.50 3.87
CA PHE A 234 -7.14 -9.67 2.80
C PHE A 234 -7.80 -9.60 1.42
N THR A 235 -8.80 -8.74 1.26
CA THR A 235 -9.49 -8.51 -0.01
C THR A 235 -8.57 -7.86 -1.05
N LEU A 236 -8.97 -7.91 -2.33
CA LEU A 236 -8.51 -6.96 -3.33
C LEU A 236 -8.95 -5.54 -2.99
N ASP A 237 -8.33 -4.56 -3.65
CA ASP A 237 -8.79 -3.18 -3.62
C ASP A 237 -9.72 -2.94 -4.81
N SER A 238 -10.99 -2.64 -4.53
CA SER A 238 -12.03 -2.59 -5.56
C SER A 238 -12.13 -1.20 -6.20
N ASP A 239 -11.60 -0.16 -5.57
CA ASP A 239 -11.58 1.20 -6.12
C ASP A 239 -10.19 1.62 -6.64
N ASN A 240 -9.11 0.98 -6.18
CA ASN A 240 -7.78 1.04 -6.78
C ASN A 240 -7.34 -0.33 -7.26
N TYR A 241 -7.79 -0.69 -8.47
CA TYR A 241 -7.75 -2.06 -8.97
C TYR A 241 -6.40 -2.75 -8.77
N THR A 242 -6.42 -3.83 -7.97
CA THR A 242 -5.30 -4.76 -7.83
C THR A 242 -5.42 -5.99 -8.73
N ILE A 243 -6.51 -6.09 -9.50
CA ILE A 243 -6.77 -7.14 -10.47
C ILE A 243 -6.79 -6.52 -11.88
N THR A 244 -5.63 -6.51 -12.53
CA THR A 244 -5.42 -5.71 -13.75
C THR A 244 -4.63 -6.45 -14.82
N PHE A 245 -4.63 -5.88 -16.01
CA PHE A 245 -3.62 -6.10 -17.04
C PHE A 245 -2.37 -5.26 -16.72
N SER A 246 -1.26 -5.53 -17.39
CA SER A 246 0.04 -4.90 -17.05
C SER A 246 0.06 -3.37 -17.15
N THR A 247 -0.94 -2.77 -17.77
CA THR A 247 -1.10 -1.32 -17.97
C THR A 247 -2.01 -0.66 -16.95
N GLY A 248 -2.61 -1.44 -16.04
CA GLY A 248 -3.62 -0.98 -15.08
C GLY A 248 -5.07 -1.15 -15.57
N TYR A 249 -5.29 -1.60 -16.80
CA TYR A 249 -6.64 -1.89 -17.29
C TYR A 249 -7.31 -2.98 -16.42
N PRO A 250 -8.53 -2.80 -15.90
CA PRO A 250 -9.15 -3.74 -14.98
C PRO A 250 -9.57 -5.03 -15.68
N ALA A 251 -9.29 -6.16 -15.03
CA ALA A 251 -9.62 -7.47 -15.53
C ALA A 251 -10.93 -8.01 -14.94
N CYS A 252 -11.59 -8.92 -15.64
CA CYS A 252 -12.80 -9.59 -15.16
C CYS A 252 -12.83 -11.07 -15.55
N ILE A 253 -13.63 -11.86 -14.80
CA ILE A 253 -14.03 -13.20 -15.21
C ILE A 253 -15.47 -13.11 -15.74
N PRO A 254 -15.72 -13.37 -17.04
CA PRO A 254 -17.07 -13.41 -17.60
C PRO A 254 -18.00 -14.31 -16.78
N SER A 255 -19.25 -13.88 -16.58
CA SER A 255 -20.18 -14.58 -15.71
C SER A 255 -21.45 -15.01 -16.43
N ARG A 256 -21.76 -16.29 -16.26
CA ARG A 256 -23.02 -16.89 -16.72
C ARG A 256 -24.20 -16.58 -15.79
N ARG A 257 -23.98 -15.88 -14.66
CA ARG A 257 -25.01 -15.59 -13.65
C ARG A 257 -25.78 -14.31 -13.95
N VAL A 258 -27.08 -14.34 -13.68
CA VAL A 258 -28.04 -13.25 -13.98
C VAL A 258 -29.13 -13.21 -12.93
N ALA A 259 -29.79 -12.06 -12.79
CA ALA A 259 -30.99 -11.92 -11.97
C ALA A 259 -32.06 -12.95 -12.36
N GLY A 260 -32.73 -13.55 -11.36
CA GLY A 260 -33.82 -14.50 -11.57
C GLY A 260 -33.41 -15.97 -11.80
N ASN A 261 -32.14 -16.28 -12.02
CA ASN A 261 -31.59 -17.65 -12.13
C ASN A 261 -30.72 -18.06 -10.92
N GLN A 262 -30.81 -17.31 -9.82
CA GLN A 262 -30.11 -17.53 -8.56
C GLN A 262 -31.13 -17.84 -7.45
N PRO A 263 -30.70 -18.34 -6.27
CA PRO A 263 -31.54 -18.28 -5.08
C PRO A 263 -32.12 -16.87 -4.92
N ALA A 264 -33.40 -16.76 -4.55
CA ALA A 264 -34.07 -15.46 -4.44
C ALA A 264 -33.27 -14.52 -3.50
N GLY A 265 -32.92 -13.32 -3.97
CA GLY A 265 -32.25 -12.29 -3.17
C GLY A 265 -30.74 -12.11 -3.37
N ASP A 266 -30.11 -12.72 -4.38
CA ASP A 266 -28.69 -12.46 -4.67
C ASP A 266 -28.46 -11.05 -5.23
N ALA A 267 -28.13 -10.09 -4.35
CA ALA A 267 -27.94 -8.68 -4.69
C ALA A 267 -26.81 -8.44 -5.72
N ARG A 268 -25.81 -9.33 -5.79
CA ARG A 268 -24.64 -9.21 -6.70
C ARG A 268 -25.01 -9.24 -8.19
N VAL A 269 -26.18 -9.78 -8.51
CA VAL A 269 -26.67 -9.87 -9.90
C VAL A 269 -27.91 -9.02 -10.13
N ALA A 270 -28.30 -8.15 -9.19
CA ALA A 270 -29.53 -7.36 -9.27
C ALA A 270 -29.62 -6.55 -10.57
N ASN A 271 -28.50 -6.00 -11.02
CA ASN A 271 -28.40 -5.21 -12.25
C ASN A 271 -28.20 -6.05 -13.53
N ARG A 272 -28.10 -7.38 -13.40
CA ARG A 272 -27.90 -8.34 -14.51
C ARG A 272 -29.22 -8.96 -14.99
N VAL A 273 -30.19 -8.15 -15.39
CA VAL A 273 -31.49 -8.60 -15.90
C VAL A 273 -31.43 -8.87 -17.40
N LEU A 274 -31.57 -10.14 -17.81
CA LEU A 274 -31.50 -10.55 -19.23
C LEU A 274 -32.46 -9.76 -20.11
N GLY A 275 -31.93 -9.16 -21.18
CA GLY A 275 -32.73 -8.38 -22.14
C GLY A 275 -33.19 -7.02 -21.60
N ALA A 276 -32.78 -6.61 -20.40
CA ALA A 276 -32.96 -5.24 -19.96
C ALA A 276 -32.12 -4.30 -20.82
N ALA A 277 -32.74 -3.20 -21.24
CA ALA A 277 -32.02 -2.08 -21.85
C ALA A 277 -31.20 -1.39 -20.76
N THR A 278 -29.89 -1.37 -20.93
CA THR A 278 -28.97 -0.54 -20.16
C THR A 278 -28.61 0.70 -20.96
N ALA A 279 -27.97 1.69 -20.34
CA ALA A 279 -27.38 2.83 -21.05
C ALA A 279 -26.35 2.39 -22.13
N PHE A 280 -25.97 1.12 -22.13
CA PHE A 280 -24.94 0.52 -22.97
C PHE A 280 -25.49 -0.62 -23.85
N GLY A 281 -26.81 -0.66 -24.07
CA GLY A 281 -27.49 -1.67 -24.88
C GLY A 281 -28.14 -2.79 -24.08
N ASN A 282 -28.60 -3.84 -24.76
CA ASN A 282 -29.28 -4.95 -24.12
C ASN A 282 -28.29 -5.84 -23.35
N PHE A 283 -28.55 -6.08 -22.07
CA PHE A 283 -27.73 -6.97 -21.27
C PHE A 283 -27.80 -8.44 -21.74
N THR A 284 -26.64 -9.05 -21.92
CA THR A 284 -26.40 -10.46 -22.23
C THR A 284 -25.41 -11.08 -21.24
N ARG A 285 -25.64 -12.34 -20.87
CA ARG A 285 -24.74 -13.13 -20.01
C ARG A 285 -23.67 -13.83 -20.81
N ALA A 286 -22.58 -14.21 -20.15
CA ALA A 286 -21.59 -15.08 -20.76
C ALA A 286 -22.20 -16.41 -21.24
N ASN A 287 -21.74 -16.90 -22.38
CA ASN A 287 -21.96 -18.27 -22.85
C ASN A 287 -20.92 -19.22 -22.21
N ALA A 288 -20.96 -20.51 -22.60
CA ALA A 288 -20.08 -21.52 -21.99
C ALA A 288 -18.58 -21.31 -22.25
N ASN A 289 -18.22 -20.52 -23.27
CA ASN A 289 -16.83 -20.19 -23.59
C ASN A 289 -16.43 -18.77 -23.15
N GLY A 290 -17.21 -18.14 -22.27
CA GLY A 290 -16.88 -16.83 -21.68
C GLY A 290 -17.13 -15.62 -22.57
N ARG A 291 -17.74 -15.78 -23.75
CA ARG A 291 -18.09 -14.70 -24.68
C ARG A 291 -19.51 -14.16 -24.43
N ASN A 292 -19.80 -13.00 -25.03
CA ASN A 292 -21.10 -12.32 -25.01
C ASN A 292 -21.56 -11.83 -23.62
N ASP A 293 -20.65 -11.65 -22.68
CA ASP A 293 -20.95 -10.93 -21.44
C ASP A 293 -20.91 -9.42 -21.69
N THR A 294 -22.00 -8.70 -21.45
CA THR A 294 -22.09 -7.24 -21.65
C THR A 294 -21.15 -6.45 -20.74
N PHE A 295 -20.87 -6.96 -19.54
CA PHE A 295 -20.03 -6.27 -18.55
C PHE A 295 -18.58 -6.74 -18.55
N CYS A 296 -18.29 -7.80 -19.31
CA CYS A 296 -16.94 -8.34 -19.50
C CYS A 296 -16.76 -8.77 -20.97
N PRO A 297 -16.83 -7.82 -21.93
CA PRO A 297 -16.91 -8.11 -23.35
C PRO A 297 -15.61 -8.71 -23.88
N HIS A 298 -15.73 -9.84 -24.58
CA HIS A 298 -14.60 -10.50 -25.22
C HIS A 298 -13.90 -9.61 -26.26
N GLN A 299 -14.62 -8.66 -26.84
CA GLN A 299 -14.13 -7.71 -27.82
C GLN A 299 -12.99 -6.82 -27.29
N ASN A 300 -12.95 -6.58 -25.97
CA ASN A 300 -11.83 -5.87 -25.32
C ASN A 300 -10.52 -6.67 -25.33
N ARG A 301 -10.56 -7.92 -25.82
CA ARG A 301 -9.39 -8.77 -26.05
C ARG A 301 -9.23 -9.16 -27.53
N ASP A 302 -10.21 -8.86 -28.40
CA ASP A 302 -10.08 -9.07 -29.85
C ASP A 302 -9.17 -7.99 -30.49
N ASN A 303 -9.19 -6.78 -29.92
CA ASN A 303 -8.28 -5.68 -30.24
C ASN A 303 -7.63 -5.20 -28.93
N GLU A 304 -6.32 -5.37 -28.77
CA GLU A 304 -5.62 -5.03 -27.53
C GLU A 304 -5.13 -3.57 -27.49
N THR A 305 -4.97 -2.95 -28.67
CA THR A 305 -4.35 -1.62 -28.81
C THR A 305 -5.01 -0.76 -29.90
N PRO A 306 -6.03 0.06 -29.58
CA PRO A 306 -6.74 0.15 -28.31
C PRO A 306 -7.82 -0.95 -28.16
N VAL A 307 -8.30 -1.13 -26.94
CA VAL A 307 -9.50 -1.94 -26.64
C VAL A 307 -10.73 -1.39 -27.35
N ALA A 308 -11.71 -2.26 -27.59
CA ALA A 308 -12.93 -1.91 -28.31
C ALA A 308 -13.86 -0.97 -27.52
N ASP A 309 -13.94 -1.14 -26.19
CA ASP A 309 -14.82 -0.37 -25.31
C ASP A 309 -14.17 -0.23 -23.92
N SER A 310 -13.59 0.95 -23.64
CA SER A 310 -12.91 1.18 -22.36
C SER A 310 -13.84 1.49 -21.19
N PHE A 311 -15.16 1.57 -21.39
CA PHE A 311 -16.15 1.66 -20.32
C PHE A 311 -16.42 0.31 -19.65
N ARG A 312 -15.69 -0.73 -20.04
CA ARG A 312 -15.90 -2.13 -19.64
C ARG A 312 -14.60 -2.81 -19.29
N PHE A 313 -14.64 -3.67 -18.27
CA PHE A 313 -13.48 -4.48 -17.92
C PHE A 313 -13.14 -5.48 -19.05
N ALA A 314 -11.91 -5.97 -19.06
CA ALA A 314 -11.45 -6.90 -20.10
C ALA A 314 -11.34 -8.33 -19.54
N PRO A 315 -11.80 -9.36 -20.28
CA PRO A 315 -11.83 -10.72 -19.77
C PRO A 315 -10.44 -11.36 -19.65
N LEU A 316 -10.22 -12.05 -18.53
CA LEU A 316 -9.21 -13.10 -18.41
C LEU A 316 -9.52 -14.24 -19.41
N GLN A 317 -8.49 -14.73 -20.09
CA GLN A 317 -8.59 -15.79 -21.09
C GLN A 317 -7.72 -16.99 -20.74
N VAL A 318 -8.14 -18.17 -21.21
CA VAL A 318 -7.27 -19.36 -21.22
C VAL A 318 -6.08 -19.07 -22.15
N GLY A 319 -4.87 -19.33 -21.66
CA GLY A 319 -3.62 -19.01 -22.35
C GLY A 319 -2.92 -17.74 -21.81
N ASP A 320 -3.63 -16.90 -21.05
CA ASP A 320 -3.02 -15.72 -20.42
C ASP A 320 -1.95 -16.17 -19.41
N HIS A 321 -0.79 -15.50 -19.45
CA HIS A 321 0.20 -15.60 -18.38
C HIS A 321 -0.15 -14.62 -17.27
N ILE A 322 -0.17 -15.08 -16.03
CA ILE A 322 -0.49 -14.24 -14.88
C ILE A 322 0.59 -14.32 -13.79
N ALA A 323 0.61 -13.30 -12.94
CA ALA A 323 1.20 -13.34 -11.61
C ALA A 323 0.10 -12.97 -10.62
N ALA A 324 -0.14 -13.81 -9.61
CA ALA A 324 -1.12 -13.60 -8.56
C ALA A 324 -0.48 -13.71 -7.18
N ASN A 325 -0.89 -12.83 -6.28
CA ASN A 325 -0.51 -12.80 -4.88
C ASN A 325 -1.77 -12.93 -4.03
N GLY A 326 -1.66 -13.72 -2.97
CA GLY A 326 -2.78 -14.04 -2.13
C GLY A 326 -2.41 -15.03 -1.05
N ASN A 327 -3.45 -15.62 -0.48
CA ASN A 327 -3.33 -16.54 0.64
C ASN A 327 -3.82 -17.93 0.22
N THR A 328 -3.15 -18.99 0.65
CA THR A 328 -3.68 -20.35 0.45
C THR A 328 -4.81 -20.61 1.44
N GLU A 329 -6.00 -20.89 0.92
CA GLU A 329 -7.19 -21.19 1.71
C GLU A 329 -7.55 -22.66 1.53
N THR A 330 -7.92 -23.33 2.63
CA THR A 330 -8.44 -24.71 2.58
C THR A 330 -9.81 -24.79 3.23
N LEU A 331 -10.84 -25.06 2.41
CA LEU A 331 -12.23 -25.09 2.85
C LEU A 331 -12.94 -26.33 2.29
N GLY A 332 -13.62 -27.08 3.16
CA GLY A 332 -14.32 -28.31 2.75
C GLY A 332 -13.38 -29.38 2.15
N GLY A 333 -12.08 -29.35 2.49
CA GLY A 333 -11.06 -30.24 1.92
C GLY A 333 -10.52 -29.80 0.54
N PHE A 334 -10.91 -28.61 0.05
CA PHE A 334 -10.41 -28.04 -1.18
C PHE A 334 -9.46 -26.88 -0.90
N THR A 335 -8.31 -26.89 -1.55
CA THR A 335 -7.28 -25.86 -1.42
C THR A 335 -7.24 -24.97 -2.67
N PHE A 336 -7.21 -23.65 -2.47
CA PHE A 336 -7.12 -22.67 -3.55
C PHE A 336 -6.32 -21.44 -3.10
N LEU A 337 -5.79 -20.69 -4.06
CA LEU A 337 -5.23 -19.36 -3.82
C LEU A 337 -6.37 -18.33 -3.80
N SER A 338 -6.55 -17.65 -2.69
CA SER A 338 -7.43 -16.47 -2.54
C SER A 338 -6.62 -15.22 -2.88
N ALA A 339 -6.70 -14.78 -4.14
CA ALA A 339 -5.88 -13.72 -4.70
C ALA A 339 -6.45 -12.34 -4.39
N HIS A 340 -5.69 -11.51 -3.68
CA HIS A 340 -5.99 -10.08 -3.49
C HIS A 340 -5.35 -9.20 -4.57
N THR A 341 -4.33 -9.72 -5.27
CA THR A 341 -3.64 -9.01 -6.34
C THR A 341 -3.34 -9.97 -7.49
N MET A 342 -3.54 -9.52 -8.72
CA MET A 342 -3.26 -10.27 -9.92
C MET A 342 -2.93 -9.34 -11.08
N VAL A 343 -1.85 -9.63 -11.78
CA VAL A 343 -1.51 -8.99 -13.06
C VAL A 343 -1.56 -10.03 -14.17
N ILE A 344 -2.29 -9.69 -15.23
CA ILE A 344 -2.28 -10.40 -16.50
C ILE A 344 -1.21 -9.74 -17.38
N HIS A 345 -0.25 -10.55 -17.85
CA HIS A 345 0.91 -10.06 -18.62
C HIS A 345 0.57 -9.79 -20.08
N VAL A 346 -0.50 -9.03 -20.31
CA VAL A 346 -0.87 -8.48 -21.60
C VAL A 346 -1.09 -6.98 -21.43
N ALA A 347 -0.60 -6.20 -22.39
CA ALA A 347 -0.70 -4.76 -22.34
C ALA A 347 -1.93 -4.29 -23.13
N LEU A 348 -2.92 -3.73 -22.43
CA LEU A 348 -4.10 -3.13 -23.06
C LEU A 348 -3.99 -1.62 -23.07
N THR A 349 -4.31 -0.98 -24.20
CA THR A 349 -4.38 0.48 -24.30
C THR A 349 -5.79 0.99 -24.55
N THR A 350 -6.05 2.25 -24.22
CA THR A 350 -7.33 2.94 -24.41
C THR A 350 -7.22 4.06 -25.43
N THR A 351 -8.37 4.45 -25.98
CA THR A 351 -8.47 5.59 -26.91
C THR A 351 -8.50 6.89 -26.11
N PRO A 352 -7.71 7.93 -26.47
CA PRO A 352 -7.84 9.25 -25.84
C PRO A 352 -9.25 9.82 -25.99
N GLY A 353 -9.81 10.36 -24.89
CA GLY A 353 -11.19 10.84 -24.82
C GLY A 353 -12.21 9.80 -24.36
N ASP A 354 -11.86 8.52 -24.34
CA ASP A 354 -12.60 7.46 -23.63
C ASP A 354 -11.95 7.22 -22.25
N PRO A 355 -12.60 6.52 -21.31
CA PRO A 355 -12.01 6.19 -20.02
C PRO A 355 -10.62 5.54 -20.14
N ASP A 356 -9.71 5.96 -19.29
CA ASP A 356 -8.37 5.40 -19.15
C ASP A 356 -8.11 4.89 -17.73
N TYR A 357 -7.03 4.14 -17.56
CA TYR A 357 -6.70 3.51 -16.30
C TYR A 357 -5.23 3.75 -15.99
N ILE A 358 -4.92 3.83 -14.69
CA ILE A 358 -3.57 4.01 -14.16
C ILE A 358 -3.38 2.91 -13.13
N ILE A 359 -2.15 2.39 -13.04
CA ILE A 359 -1.73 1.57 -11.91
C ILE A 359 -0.38 2.06 -11.42
N TRP A 360 -0.23 2.12 -10.11
CA TRP A 360 1.04 2.41 -9.48
C TRP A 360 1.83 1.11 -9.27
N GLU A 361 3.07 1.10 -9.75
CA GLU A 361 4.00 0.00 -9.50
C GLU A 361 4.81 0.28 -8.24
N GLU A 362 5.25 1.53 -8.07
CA GLU A 362 6.09 1.94 -6.95
C GLU A 362 5.71 3.36 -6.52
N VAL A 363 5.42 3.51 -5.23
CA VAL A 363 5.21 4.80 -4.57
C VAL A 363 5.94 4.74 -3.25
N GLU A 364 6.99 5.53 -3.11
CA GLU A 364 7.80 5.62 -1.89
C GLU A 364 8.03 7.09 -1.53
N TRP A 365 7.97 7.39 -0.23
CA TRP A 365 8.13 8.73 0.32
C TRP A 365 8.91 8.68 1.62
N ASP A 366 10.04 9.38 1.67
CA ASP A 366 10.86 9.46 2.87
C ASP A 366 10.16 10.31 3.95
N THR A 367 10.02 9.75 5.14
CA THR A 367 9.52 10.47 6.32
C THR A 367 10.54 11.47 6.83
N ALA A 368 10.05 12.49 7.54
CA ALA A 368 10.90 13.52 8.11
C ALA A 368 11.85 12.93 9.17
N GLY A 369 13.12 13.28 9.04
CA GLY A 369 14.24 12.80 9.84
C GLY A 369 15.52 13.49 9.40
N PHE A 370 15.65 13.74 8.09
CA PHE A 370 16.60 14.66 7.46
C PHE A 370 18.10 14.48 7.80
N GLN A 371 18.50 13.41 8.52
CA GLN A 371 19.92 13.11 8.78
C GLN A 371 20.73 12.84 7.51
N ASN A 372 20.06 12.52 6.41
CA ASN A 372 20.68 12.31 5.10
C ASN A 372 20.72 13.61 4.27
N GLU A 373 20.37 14.76 4.88
CA GLU A 373 20.30 16.09 4.25
C GLU A 373 19.49 16.11 2.95
N ARG A 374 18.44 15.29 2.86
CA ARG A 374 17.57 15.19 1.70
C ARG A 374 16.19 14.66 2.07
N VAL A 375 15.24 14.86 1.16
CA VAL A 375 13.94 14.17 1.15
C VAL A 375 13.67 13.61 -0.25
N ARG A 376 13.24 12.35 -0.31
CA ARG A 376 13.00 11.64 -1.58
C ARG A 376 11.55 11.21 -1.71
N MET A 377 11.11 11.21 -2.96
CA MET A 377 9.87 10.60 -3.37
C MET A 377 10.09 9.92 -4.73
N LEU A 378 9.69 8.66 -4.83
CA LEU A 378 9.74 7.90 -6.08
C LEU A 378 8.33 7.45 -6.44
N MET A 379 7.94 7.74 -7.66
CA MET A 379 6.62 7.44 -8.20
C MET A 379 6.80 6.80 -9.58
N ILE A 380 6.38 5.56 -9.71
CA ILE A 380 6.40 4.80 -10.97
C ILE A 380 5.02 4.18 -11.17
N GLY A 381 4.49 4.35 -12.36
CA GLY A 381 3.22 3.75 -12.72
C GLY A 381 3.08 3.52 -14.21
N PHE A 382 2.00 2.85 -14.56
CA PHE A 382 1.56 2.62 -15.93
C PHE A 382 0.22 3.28 -16.17
N SER A 383 -0.05 3.62 -17.41
CA SER A 383 -1.33 4.11 -17.90
C SER A 383 -1.72 3.37 -19.18
N THR A 384 -3.02 3.20 -19.38
CA THR A 384 -3.57 2.62 -20.60
C THR A 384 -3.51 3.59 -21.78
N LEU A 385 -3.31 4.89 -21.56
CA LEU A 385 -3.09 5.80 -22.67
C LEU A 385 -1.68 5.60 -23.25
N PRO A 386 -1.51 5.73 -24.57
CA PRO A 386 -0.21 5.54 -25.21
C PRO A 386 0.72 6.74 -24.95
N THR A 387 2.02 6.53 -24.73
CA THR A 387 3.01 7.57 -24.32
C THR A 387 2.97 8.87 -25.12
N ASN A 388 2.53 8.84 -26.39
CA ASN A 388 2.43 10.00 -27.27
C ASN A 388 1.08 10.75 -27.22
N ALA A 389 0.09 10.25 -26.48
CA ALA A 389 -1.13 11.00 -26.16
C ALA A 389 -0.82 12.04 -25.06
N PRO A 390 -1.71 13.01 -24.79
CA PRO A 390 -1.58 13.94 -23.66
C PRO A 390 -1.72 13.20 -22.32
N ASN A 391 -0.77 12.32 -22.04
CA ASN A 391 -0.66 11.45 -20.88
C ASN A 391 0.00 12.22 -19.76
N GLY A 392 -0.76 13.10 -19.13
CA GLY A 392 -0.39 13.62 -17.82
C GLY A 392 -1.05 12.76 -16.76
N VAL A 393 -0.27 12.26 -15.81
CA VAL A 393 -0.78 11.90 -14.49
C VAL A 393 -0.39 13.03 -13.56
N GLU A 394 -1.39 13.60 -12.90
CA GLU A 394 -1.25 14.57 -11.84
C GLU A 394 -1.37 13.84 -10.51
N VAL A 395 -0.49 14.17 -9.58
CA VAL A 395 -0.40 13.46 -8.30
C VAL A 395 -0.69 14.42 -7.17
N TYR A 396 -1.66 14.04 -6.35
CA TYR A 396 -2.11 14.81 -5.21
C TYR A 396 -1.83 14.05 -3.92
N ALA A 397 -1.21 14.72 -2.95
CA ALA A 397 -1.22 14.25 -1.57
C ALA A 397 -2.63 14.43 -1.00
N LEU A 398 -3.12 13.41 -0.28
CA LEU A 398 -4.36 13.51 0.48
C LEU A 398 -4.03 13.85 1.93
N ASP A 399 -4.35 15.06 2.36
CA ASP A 399 -4.21 15.50 3.74
C ASP A 399 -5.61 15.56 4.38
N VAL A 400 -5.78 15.06 5.61
CA VAL A 400 -7.07 15.18 6.31
C VAL A 400 -7.03 16.36 7.26
N ASN A 401 -8.00 17.27 7.12
CA ASN A 401 -8.18 18.37 8.05
C ASN A 401 -8.59 17.80 9.42
N PRO A 402 -7.79 18.00 10.46
CA PRO A 402 -7.99 17.40 11.77
C PRO A 402 -9.14 18.04 12.57
N ASP A 403 -9.49 19.29 12.27
CA ASP A 403 -10.54 20.03 12.97
C ASP A 403 -11.92 19.69 12.38
N THR A 404 -11.99 19.47 11.07
CA THR A 404 -13.25 19.21 10.34
C THR A 404 -13.41 17.76 9.90
N GLY A 405 -12.34 16.96 9.94
CA GLY A 405 -12.28 15.63 9.31
C GLY A 405 -12.30 15.67 7.78
N ALA A 406 -12.23 16.85 7.15
CA ALA A 406 -12.39 16.98 5.71
C ALA A 406 -11.09 16.68 4.95
N ASN A 407 -11.19 15.88 3.90
CA ASN A 407 -10.09 15.61 2.98
C ASN A 407 -9.69 16.87 2.19
N HIS A 408 -8.39 17.07 2.01
CA HIS A 408 -7.80 18.15 1.21
C HIS A 408 -6.75 17.57 0.25
N GLU A 409 -6.93 17.84 -1.04
CA GLU A 409 -5.97 17.45 -2.08
C GLU A 409 -4.92 18.55 -2.27
N ARG A 410 -3.65 18.18 -2.21
CA ARG A 410 -2.52 19.08 -2.50
C ARG A 410 -1.73 18.53 -3.66
N ILE A 411 -1.62 19.27 -4.76
CA ILE A 411 -0.80 18.87 -5.90
C ILE A 411 0.68 18.78 -5.48
N ILE A 412 1.30 17.63 -5.76
CA ILE A 412 2.71 17.37 -5.42
C ILE A 412 3.54 16.99 -6.65
N ALA A 413 2.91 16.48 -7.71
CA ALA A 413 3.65 16.11 -8.91
C ALA A 413 2.84 16.20 -10.19
N SER A 414 3.54 16.42 -11.30
CA SER A 414 2.97 16.45 -12.65
C SER A 414 3.88 15.72 -13.63
N VAL A 415 3.38 14.65 -14.25
CA VAL A 415 4.13 13.95 -15.31
C VAL A 415 4.35 14.88 -16.52
N ALA A 416 3.33 15.63 -16.90
CA ALA A 416 3.44 16.58 -18.02
C ALA A 416 4.34 17.77 -17.65
N GLY A 417 4.31 18.24 -16.41
CA GLY A 417 5.25 19.23 -15.90
C GLY A 417 6.71 18.75 -15.94
N CYS A 418 6.96 17.50 -15.56
CA CYS A 418 8.27 16.89 -15.73
C CYS A 418 8.73 16.90 -17.19
N GLU A 419 7.88 16.44 -18.12
CA GLU A 419 8.19 16.41 -19.55
C GLU A 419 8.47 17.80 -20.12
N ALA A 420 7.72 18.82 -19.67
CA ALA A 420 7.92 20.21 -20.05
C ALA A 420 9.24 20.79 -19.49
N GLY A 421 9.60 20.44 -18.25
CA GLY A 421 10.82 20.92 -17.60
C GLY A 421 12.10 20.21 -18.07
N GLU A 422 12.07 18.88 -18.21
CA GLU A 422 13.24 18.06 -18.52
C GLU A 422 13.40 17.71 -20.01
N GLY A 423 12.31 17.75 -20.77
CA GLY A 423 12.25 17.37 -22.18
C GLY A 423 11.43 16.10 -22.42
N VAL A 424 10.93 15.98 -23.65
CA VAL A 424 10.00 14.90 -24.02
C VAL A 424 10.66 13.51 -23.92
N GLY A 425 9.96 12.57 -23.29
CA GLY A 425 10.34 11.18 -23.06
C GLY A 425 11.14 10.92 -21.79
N THR A 426 11.50 11.95 -21.02
CA THR A 426 12.33 11.78 -19.80
C THR A 426 11.57 11.12 -18.66
N CYS A 427 10.27 11.39 -18.56
CA CYS A 427 9.37 10.88 -17.54
C CYS A 427 8.45 9.78 -18.09
N THR A 428 8.12 9.79 -19.38
CA THR A 428 7.11 8.91 -19.99
C THR A 428 7.65 7.83 -20.94
N ALA A 429 8.90 7.93 -21.40
CA ALA A 429 9.53 6.97 -22.30
C ALA A 429 10.66 6.19 -21.60
N GLN A 430 10.35 5.55 -20.47
CA GLN A 430 11.28 4.74 -19.64
C GLN A 430 11.72 3.43 -20.33
N GLY A 431 12.16 3.50 -21.58
CA GLY A 431 12.58 2.37 -22.40
C GLY A 431 11.46 1.68 -23.19
N ILE A 432 10.25 2.23 -23.19
CA ILE A 432 9.10 1.75 -23.99
C ILE A 432 8.95 2.62 -25.25
N PRO A 433 8.66 2.05 -26.43
CA PRO A 433 8.40 2.81 -27.65
C PRO A 433 7.22 3.80 -27.47
N PRO A 434 7.20 4.94 -28.16
CA PRO A 434 6.16 5.97 -27.99
C PRO A 434 4.71 5.55 -28.26
N THR A 435 4.51 4.44 -28.97
CA THR A 435 3.19 3.87 -29.29
C THR A 435 2.77 2.75 -28.35
N GLY A 436 3.63 2.38 -27.39
CA GLY A 436 3.31 1.40 -26.35
C GLY A 436 2.43 2.02 -25.27
N ALA A 437 1.97 1.17 -24.35
CA ALA A 437 1.30 1.64 -23.15
C ALA A 437 2.17 2.63 -22.36
N GLY A 438 1.55 3.64 -21.77
CA GLY A 438 2.23 4.67 -21.01
C GLY A 438 2.90 4.08 -19.78
N ILE A 439 4.20 4.27 -19.64
CA ILE A 439 4.89 4.22 -18.35
C ILE A 439 5.17 5.65 -17.94
N PHE A 440 5.11 5.96 -16.65
CA PHE A 440 5.57 7.24 -16.16
C PHE A 440 6.38 7.08 -14.90
N ARG A 441 7.36 7.97 -14.72
CA ARG A 441 8.26 7.97 -13.58
C ARG A 441 8.54 9.39 -13.16
N ILE A 442 8.23 9.71 -11.90
CA ILE A 442 8.65 10.95 -11.25
C ILE A 442 9.61 10.58 -10.13
N ARG A 443 10.73 11.31 -10.05
CA ARG A 443 11.73 11.13 -8.99
C ARG A 443 12.03 12.49 -8.38
N TYR A 444 11.60 12.70 -7.16
CA TYR A 444 12.06 13.82 -6.35
C TYR A 444 13.16 13.34 -5.40
N ASP A 445 14.21 14.13 -5.33
CA ASP A 445 15.39 13.88 -4.50
C ASP A 445 15.94 15.26 -4.17
N VAL A 446 15.24 15.92 -3.26
CA VAL A 446 15.49 17.30 -2.85
C VAL A 446 16.63 17.26 -1.84
N ASP A 447 17.84 17.40 -2.38
CA ASP A 447 19.08 17.56 -1.62
C ASP A 447 19.12 18.96 -1.00
N PHE A 448 19.58 19.05 0.25
CA PHE A 448 19.67 20.32 0.96
C PHE A 448 20.89 21.15 0.54
N ASP A 449 21.71 20.65 -0.39
CA ASP A 449 22.63 21.45 -1.18
C ASP A 449 21.95 21.97 -2.48
N PRO A 450 21.58 23.26 -2.55
CA PRO A 450 20.94 23.83 -3.73
C PRO A 450 21.83 23.81 -4.98
N ALA A 451 23.14 23.59 -4.86
CA ALA A 451 24.03 23.46 -6.02
C ALA A 451 23.84 22.13 -6.78
N ILE A 452 23.18 21.15 -6.17
CA ILE A 452 23.05 19.78 -6.69
C ILE A 452 21.63 19.51 -7.23
N LEU A 453 20.65 20.37 -6.90
CA LEU A 453 19.27 20.21 -7.33
C LEU A 453 19.09 20.54 -8.82
N GLY A 454 19.11 19.50 -9.66
CA GLY A 454 18.76 19.60 -11.08
C GLY A 454 17.26 19.50 -11.33
N ILE A 455 16.81 19.93 -12.51
CA ILE A 455 15.40 19.89 -12.94
C ILE A 455 14.76 18.54 -12.69
N ARG A 456 15.52 17.47 -12.88
CA ARG A 456 15.02 16.12 -12.70
C ARG A 456 14.50 15.75 -11.32
N ARG A 457 14.91 16.49 -10.30
CA ARG A 457 14.69 16.16 -8.90
C ARG A 457 13.84 17.21 -8.18
N SER A 458 13.40 18.26 -8.90
CA SER A 458 12.76 19.45 -8.36
C SER A 458 11.24 19.40 -8.55
N PRO A 459 10.47 19.19 -7.46
CA PRO A 459 9.02 19.33 -7.48
C PRO A 459 8.54 20.68 -8.02
N CYS A 460 9.13 21.79 -7.57
CA CYS A 460 8.70 23.12 -7.97
C CYS A 460 8.95 23.41 -9.45
N GLN A 461 10.07 22.95 -10.02
CA GLN A 461 10.30 23.15 -11.45
C GLN A 461 9.34 22.34 -12.30
N HIS A 462 9.01 21.10 -11.90
CA HIS A 462 7.98 20.30 -12.58
C HIS A 462 6.61 20.97 -12.51
N LEU A 463 6.18 21.41 -11.32
CA LEU A 463 4.87 22.05 -11.13
C LEU A 463 4.77 23.42 -11.81
N ASN A 464 5.82 24.25 -11.75
CA ASN A 464 5.87 25.53 -12.46
C ASN A 464 5.87 25.36 -13.99
N ALA A 465 6.44 24.28 -14.51
CA ALA A 465 6.42 23.99 -15.95
C ALA A 465 5.02 23.58 -16.45
N ALA A 466 4.17 23.04 -15.57
CA ALA A 466 2.76 22.75 -15.85
C ALA A 466 1.81 23.90 -15.46
N ASP A 467 2.29 24.95 -14.83
CA ASP A 467 1.43 25.99 -14.26
C ASP A 467 0.63 26.74 -15.35
N GLY A 468 -0.67 26.88 -15.12
CA GLY A 468 -1.56 27.62 -16.02
C GLY A 468 -1.95 26.88 -17.30
N ASP A 469 -1.63 25.59 -17.42
CA ASP A 469 -2.03 24.75 -18.56
C ASP A 469 -3.50 24.27 -18.52
N GLY A 470 -4.23 24.63 -17.46
CA GLY A 470 -5.62 24.25 -17.22
C GLY A 470 -5.81 22.99 -16.38
N PHE A 471 -4.73 22.27 -16.04
CA PHE A 471 -4.76 21.08 -15.18
C PHE A 471 -4.05 21.32 -13.85
N VAL A 472 -2.96 22.09 -13.86
CA VAL A 472 -2.15 22.36 -12.66
C VAL A 472 -2.16 23.85 -12.32
N THR A 473 -2.31 24.14 -11.03
CA THR A 473 -1.96 25.43 -10.43
C THR A 473 -0.79 25.18 -9.49
N SER A 474 0.38 25.73 -9.82
CA SER A 474 1.58 25.48 -9.04
C SER A 474 1.48 26.11 -7.64
N PRO A 475 1.81 25.36 -6.57
CA PRO A 475 1.94 25.92 -5.23
C PRO A 475 3.26 26.69 -5.05
N CYS A 476 4.21 26.56 -5.99
CA CYS A 476 5.52 27.18 -5.89
C CYS A 476 5.55 28.58 -6.50
N PRO A 477 6.25 29.54 -5.88
CA PRO A 477 6.50 30.83 -6.52
C PRO A 477 7.46 30.69 -7.71
N ALA A 478 7.42 31.65 -8.64
CA ALA A 478 8.31 31.65 -9.81
C ALA A 478 9.81 31.72 -9.42
N ALA A 479 10.11 32.43 -8.33
CA ALA A 479 11.43 32.44 -7.69
C ALA A 479 11.33 31.64 -6.38
N PHE A 480 11.32 30.32 -6.52
CA PHE A 480 11.25 29.39 -5.40
C PHE A 480 12.62 29.16 -4.76
N THR A 481 12.57 28.69 -3.53
CA THR A 481 13.70 28.39 -2.65
C THR A 481 13.69 26.91 -2.29
N LEU A 482 14.77 26.42 -1.66
CA LEU A 482 14.81 25.04 -1.14
C LEU A 482 13.63 24.75 -0.19
N ALA A 483 13.18 25.77 0.54
CA ALA A 483 11.99 25.70 1.37
C ALA A 483 10.75 25.28 0.60
N ASP A 484 10.51 25.93 -0.54
CA ASP A 484 9.34 25.72 -1.35
C ASP A 484 9.35 24.29 -1.92
N GLU A 485 10.53 23.79 -2.33
CA GLU A 485 10.71 22.40 -2.80
C GLU A 485 10.33 21.38 -1.73
N VAL A 486 10.83 21.55 -0.52
CA VAL A 486 10.53 20.65 0.61
C VAL A 486 9.05 20.73 0.99
N ASN A 487 8.45 21.92 0.99
CA ASN A 487 7.04 22.13 1.32
C ASN A 487 6.07 21.48 0.31
N VAL A 488 6.51 21.20 -0.92
CA VAL A 488 5.70 20.41 -1.87
C VAL A 488 5.58 18.96 -1.43
N ILE A 489 6.60 18.39 -0.80
CA ILE A 489 6.64 16.97 -0.43
C ILE A 489 6.72 16.74 1.09
N VAL A 490 6.39 17.73 1.90
CA VAL A 490 6.25 17.63 3.34
C VAL A 490 5.03 18.47 3.77
N PRO A 491 4.12 17.96 4.62
CA PRO A 491 4.14 16.65 5.24
C PRO A 491 3.91 15.53 4.23
N ILE A 492 4.35 14.33 4.61
CA ILE A 492 4.04 13.11 3.90
C ILE A 492 2.59 12.72 4.17
N THR A 493 2.02 11.90 3.30
CA THR A 493 0.71 11.29 3.50
C THR A 493 0.78 9.77 3.37
N ARG A 494 -0.18 9.07 3.97
CA ARG A 494 -0.32 7.61 3.88
C ARG A 494 -0.92 7.17 2.54
N GLU A 495 -1.66 8.06 1.88
CA GLU A 495 -2.31 7.80 0.60
C GLU A 495 -2.20 9.00 -0.35
N LEU A 496 -1.98 8.74 -1.64
CA LEU A 496 -1.99 9.76 -2.69
C LEU A 496 -3.06 9.46 -3.74
N ILE A 497 -3.47 10.48 -4.49
CA ILE A 497 -4.36 10.34 -5.63
C ILE A 497 -3.55 10.54 -6.90
N GLY A 498 -3.55 9.54 -7.77
CA GLY A 498 -3.10 9.69 -9.15
C GLY A 498 -4.29 9.95 -10.07
N ARG A 499 -4.32 11.09 -10.75
CA ARG A 499 -5.40 11.50 -11.65
C ARG A 499 -4.87 11.77 -13.06
N SER A 500 -5.40 11.09 -14.06
CA SER A 500 -5.05 11.32 -15.46
C SER A 500 -5.65 12.64 -15.94
N ARG A 501 -4.95 13.35 -16.82
CA ARG A 501 -5.51 14.52 -17.54
C ARG A 501 -6.70 14.14 -18.41
N ASN A 502 -6.70 12.92 -18.92
CA ASN A 502 -7.82 12.39 -19.69
C ASN A 502 -9.09 12.26 -18.83
N LYS A 503 -8.99 11.80 -17.58
CA LYS A 503 -10.11 11.80 -16.62
C LYS A 503 -10.67 13.20 -16.40
N ILE A 504 -9.80 14.19 -16.19
CA ILE A 504 -10.20 15.60 -16.01
C ILE A 504 -10.96 16.11 -17.25
N THR A 505 -10.44 15.79 -18.44
CA THR A 505 -11.04 16.20 -19.72
C THR A 505 -12.37 15.48 -19.97
N CYS A 506 -12.44 14.17 -19.71
CA CYS A 506 -13.63 13.35 -19.86
C CYS A 506 -14.76 13.82 -18.93
N GLY A 507 -14.44 14.14 -17.68
CA GLY A 507 -15.40 14.70 -16.74
C GLY A 507 -16.01 16.01 -17.23
N ALA A 508 -15.19 16.90 -17.82
CA ALA A 508 -15.67 18.15 -18.42
C ALA A 508 -16.58 17.93 -19.65
N LEU A 509 -16.47 16.77 -20.31
CA LEU A 509 -17.29 16.36 -21.45
C LEU A 509 -18.54 15.56 -21.04
N GLY A 510 -18.75 15.30 -19.76
CA GLY A 510 -19.86 14.48 -19.24
C GLY A 510 -19.70 12.99 -19.53
N VAL A 511 -18.47 12.54 -19.80
CA VAL A 511 -18.13 11.12 -19.92
C VAL A 511 -18.00 10.56 -18.51
N ASN A 512 -18.95 9.69 -18.16
CA ASN A 512 -19.07 9.10 -16.82
C ASN A 512 -18.10 7.94 -16.61
N ASP A 513 -18.13 7.44 -15.37
CA ASP A 513 -17.37 6.29 -14.97
C ASP A 513 -17.68 5.02 -15.75
N SER A 514 -16.68 4.13 -15.74
CA SER A 514 -16.80 2.78 -16.30
C SER A 514 -17.76 1.95 -15.46
N VAL A 515 -18.09 0.74 -15.91
CA VAL A 515 -18.89 -0.18 -15.09
C VAL A 515 -18.17 -1.50 -14.83
N ASP A 516 -18.44 -2.05 -13.66
CA ASP A 516 -17.90 -3.33 -13.22
C ASP A 516 -18.69 -4.54 -13.78
N LEU A 517 -18.28 -5.74 -13.38
CA LEU A 517 -18.91 -7.00 -13.81
C LEU A 517 -20.40 -7.12 -13.40
N THR A 518 -20.81 -6.46 -12.31
CA THR A 518 -22.17 -6.45 -11.80
C THR A 518 -23.05 -5.39 -12.47
N GLY A 519 -22.42 -4.41 -13.14
CA GLY A 519 -23.05 -3.28 -13.81
C GLY A 519 -23.15 -2.03 -12.93
N ASN A 520 -22.41 -1.99 -11.81
CA ASN A 520 -22.28 -0.80 -10.97
C ASN A 520 -21.20 0.13 -11.52
N GLU A 521 -21.24 1.39 -11.09
CA GLU A 521 -20.22 2.38 -11.39
C GLU A 521 -18.83 1.94 -10.89
N ALA A 522 -17.81 2.21 -11.68
CA ALA A 522 -16.45 1.75 -11.43
C ALA A 522 -15.42 2.84 -11.80
N PRO A 523 -14.48 3.15 -10.88
CA PRO A 523 -13.53 4.25 -11.08
C PRO A 523 -12.63 4.02 -12.29
N ASN A 524 -12.16 5.12 -12.87
CA ASN A 524 -11.25 5.17 -14.01
C ASN A 524 -10.47 6.48 -13.95
N GLY A 525 -9.22 6.42 -14.43
CA GLY A 525 -8.30 7.55 -14.54
C GLY A 525 -8.01 8.29 -13.24
N GLU A 526 -8.53 7.87 -12.09
CA GLU A 526 -8.30 8.48 -10.78
C GLU A 526 -8.30 7.39 -9.71
N TYR A 527 -7.21 7.28 -8.95
CA TYR A 527 -7.02 6.21 -7.98
C TYR A 527 -6.33 6.70 -6.73
N LEU A 528 -6.92 6.35 -5.58
CA LEU A 528 -6.32 6.50 -4.25
C LEU A 528 -5.37 5.34 -3.99
N THR A 529 -4.10 5.63 -3.71
CA THR A 529 -3.03 4.63 -3.61
C THR A 529 -2.23 4.81 -2.33
N PRO A 530 -1.97 3.74 -1.57
CA PRO A 530 -1.14 3.82 -0.38
C PRO A 530 0.32 4.13 -0.75
N VAL A 531 0.97 4.86 0.14
CA VAL A 531 2.36 5.31 -0.01
C VAL A 531 3.25 4.45 0.88
N GLY A 532 4.33 3.89 0.32
CA GLY A 532 5.39 3.26 1.11
C GLY A 532 6.21 4.31 1.85
N ILE A 533 6.38 4.17 3.17
CA ILE A 533 7.09 5.16 3.98
C ILE A 533 8.54 4.73 4.22
N GLY A 534 9.48 5.58 3.79
CA GLY A 534 10.91 5.37 3.99
C GLY A 534 11.41 6.05 5.26
N HIS A 535 11.97 5.29 6.20
CA HIS A 535 12.74 5.87 7.30
C HIS A 535 14.21 6.12 6.89
N PRO A 536 14.93 7.04 7.55
CA PRO A 536 16.33 7.30 7.23
C PRO A 536 17.20 6.04 7.25
N GLU A 537 17.84 5.75 6.11
CA GLU A 537 18.71 4.59 5.97
C GLU A 537 20.11 4.87 6.52
N PHE A 538 20.35 4.50 7.78
CA PHE A 538 21.65 4.74 8.44
C PHE A 538 22.83 4.00 7.81
N VAL A 539 22.59 3.06 6.89
CA VAL A 539 23.66 2.46 6.08
C VAL A 539 24.28 3.45 5.08
N GLU A 540 23.54 4.49 4.69
CA GLU A 540 24.03 5.57 3.82
C GLU A 540 24.66 6.71 4.63
N ILE A 541 24.20 6.92 5.87
CA ILE A 541 24.60 8.04 6.74
C ILE A 541 25.79 7.64 7.62
N ASN A 542 25.59 6.64 8.48
CA ASN A 542 26.58 6.18 9.45
C ASN A 542 26.27 4.76 9.92
N LEU A 543 27.06 3.78 9.46
CA LEU A 543 26.92 2.37 9.82
C LEU A 543 27.04 2.11 11.33
N ALA A 544 27.75 2.96 12.08
CA ALA A 544 27.83 2.84 13.54
C ALA A 544 26.54 3.26 14.26
N ALA A 545 25.64 3.96 13.56
CA ALA A 545 24.33 4.40 14.03
C ALA A 545 23.19 3.58 13.42
N ILE A 546 23.44 2.33 12.96
CA ILE A 546 22.38 1.43 12.47
C ILE A 546 21.40 0.97 13.56
N GLN A 547 21.50 1.46 14.80
CA GLN A 547 20.53 1.21 15.86
C GLN A 547 19.69 2.46 16.18
N THR A 548 19.85 3.55 15.42
CA THR A 548 19.02 4.74 15.57
C THR A 548 17.54 4.35 15.46
N PRO A 549 16.68 4.85 16.36
CA PRO A 549 15.26 4.54 16.33
C PRO A 549 14.58 5.05 15.06
N PHE A 550 13.49 4.40 14.68
CA PHE A 550 12.60 4.89 13.63
C PHE A 550 11.95 6.20 14.08
N ILE A 551 11.77 7.13 13.14
CA ILE A 551 11.22 8.47 13.40
C ILE A 551 9.74 8.48 13.02
N PHE A 552 8.91 7.95 13.93
CA PHE A 552 7.45 7.92 13.73
C PHE A 552 6.81 9.30 13.90
N GLU A 553 7.53 10.26 14.47
CA GLU A 553 7.12 11.66 14.59
C GLU A 553 7.04 12.39 13.24
N GLY A 554 7.73 11.87 12.22
CA GLY A 554 7.60 12.35 10.84
C GLY A 554 6.30 11.90 10.15
N GLN A 555 5.56 10.97 10.76
CA GLN A 555 4.30 10.43 10.23
C GLN A 555 3.12 11.06 10.97
N THR A 556 2.44 12.00 10.32
CA THR A 556 1.41 12.84 10.93
C THR A 556 0.26 12.02 11.55
N TRP A 557 -0.14 10.91 10.92
CA TRP A 557 -1.20 10.04 11.41
C TRP A 557 -0.85 9.27 12.69
N ASN A 558 0.44 9.11 13.02
CA ASN A 558 0.83 8.51 14.30
C ASN A 558 0.71 9.53 15.45
N LEU A 559 0.89 10.81 15.16
CA LEU A 559 0.72 11.89 16.13
C LEU A 559 -0.76 12.28 16.31
N ASP A 560 -1.57 12.08 15.28
CA ASP A 560 -3.02 12.27 15.35
C ASP A 560 -3.72 11.42 14.29
N ARG A 561 -4.38 10.34 14.72
CA ARG A 561 -5.02 9.40 13.78
C ARG A 561 -6.03 10.06 12.84
N ARG A 562 -6.62 11.21 13.25
CA ARG A 562 -7.55 11.99 12.41
C ARG A 562 -6.92 12.47 11.11
N THR A 563 -5.59 12.54 11.06
CA THR A 563 -4.85 12.97 9.85
C THR A 563 -4.58 11.83 8.87
N GLY A 564 -4.98 10.59 9.20
CA GLY A 564 -4.82 9.42 8.35
C GLY A 564 -6.14 8.77 7.92
N PRO A 565 -6.05 7.72 7.08
CA PRO A 565 -7.20 6.93 6.66
C PRO A 565 -7.91 6.31 7.87
N VAL A 566 -9.25 6.24 7.85
CA VAL A 566 -10.06 5.76 8.99
C VAL A 566 -9.91 6.66 10.25
N GLY A 567 -9.41 7.89 10.08
CA GLY A 567 -9.13 8.81 11.17
C GLY A 567 -10.36 9.29 11.94
N CYS A 568 -11.53 9.27 11.31
CA CYS A 568 -12.82 9.58 11.91
C CYS A 568 -13.91 8.69 11.29
N ASN A 569 -14.67 7.95 12.09
CA ASN A 569 -15.85 7.27 11.58
C ASN A 569 -16.91 8.32 11.18
N GLU A 570 -17.56 8.11 10.05
CA GLU A 570 -18.78 8.82 9.67
C GLU A 570 -19.83 8.65 10.79
N GLY A 571 -20.05 9.70 11.59
CA GLY A 571 -21.09 9.73 12.62
C GLY A 571 -20.61 9.75 14.08
N THR A 572 -19.31 9.65 14.36
CA THR A 572 -18.77 10.06 15.67
C THR A 572 -18.17 11.45 15.57
N ASP A 573 -18.57 12.33 16.48
CA ASP A 573 -18.14 13.72 16.54
C ASP A 573 -16.60 13.81 16.64
N CYS A 574 -15.95 14.22 15.54
CA CYS A 574 -14.51 14.47 15.47
C CYS A 574 -14.07 15.69 16.30
N SER A 575 -15.02 16.40 16.91
CA SER A 575 -14.82 17.64 17.65
C SER A 575 -14.17 17.49 19.03
N ALA A 576 -13.61 16.33 19.36
CA ALA A 576 -12.76 16.26 20.54
C ALA A 576 -11.47 17.07 20.26
N ASP A 577 -11.37 18.25 20.89
CA ASP A 577 -10.26 19.23 20.87
C ASP A 577 -8.87 18.67 21.27
N THR A 578 -8.65 17.36 21.24
CA THR A 578 -7.38 16.70 21.59
C THR A 578 -6.95 15.77 20.48
N ALA A 579 -5.75 15.97 19.95
CA ALA A 579 -5.11 15.05 19.03
C ALA A 579 -5.09 13.62 19.59
N VAL A 580 -5.34 12.65 18.71
CA VAL A 580 -5.49 11.24 19.10
C VAL A 580 -4.27 10.46 18.64
N ALA A 581 -3.15 10.69 19.32
CA ALA A 581 -1.86 10.05 19.05
C ALA A 581 -1.87 8.55 19.40
N LEU A 582 -0.89 7.80 18.88
CA LEU A 582 -0.60 6.45 19.35
C LEU A 582 -0.36 6.45 20.87
N ASN A 583 -0.95 5.49 21.58
CA ASN A 583 -0.80 5.37 23.02
C ASN A 583 -0.53 3.92 23.46
N PRO A 584 0.68 3.58 23.96
CA PRO A 584 1.84 4.47 24.09
C PRO A 584 2.46 4.82 22.72
N PHE A 585 3.15 5.97 22.64
CA PHE A 585 3.82 6.40 21.41
C PHE A 585 5.22 5.75 21.26
N PRO A 586 5.61 5.26 20.07
CA PRO A 586 6.92 4.65 19.80
C PRO A 586 8.02 5.72 19.60
N GLN A 587 8.36 6.46 20.66
CA GLN A 587 9.25 7.62 20.58
C GLN A 587 10.63 7.29 19.99
N SER A 588 11.12 8.18 19.12
CA SER A 588 12.50 8.19 18.64
C SER A 588 13.43 9.00 19.55
N CYS A 589 12.88 9.97 20.29
CA CYS A 589 13.64 10.98 21.02
C CYS A 589 14.56 11.84 20.13
N LEU A 590 14.28 11.90 18.83
CA LEU A 590 14.94 12.77 17.88
C LEU A 590 13.91 13.80 17.41
N ASP A 591 14.21 15.09 17.54
CA ASP A 591 13.42 16.12 16.86
C ASP A 591 13.92 16.15 15.40
N PRO A 592 13.09 15.76 14.41
CA PRO A 592 13.46 15.76 13.00
C PRO A 592 13.97 17.13 12.51
N ALA A 593 13.54 18.22 13.15
CA ALA A 593 14.00 19.55 12.81
C ALA A 593 15.46 19.82 13.22
N ASP A 594 15.96 19.14 14.25
CA ASP A 594 17.32 19.34 14.75
C ASP A 594 18.31 18.30 14.18
N GLN A 595 17.86 17.48 13.21
CA GLN A 595 18.64 16.39 12.62
C GLN A 595 19.37 16.78 11.32
N THR A 596 19.39 18.07 10.95
CA THR A 596 20.03 18.57 9.72
C THR A 596 21.05 19.66 10.05
N ASP A 597 22.20 19.63 9.37
CA ASP A 597 23.23 20.68 9.48
C ASP A 597 23.02 21.81 8.45
N ALA A 598 21.98 21.74 7.60
CA ALA A 598 21.74 22.66 6.49
C ALA A 598 20.82 23.86 6.84
N PRO A 599 21.34 25.10 6.98
CA PRO A 599 20.53 26.31 7.01
C PRO A 599 20.20 26.83 5.59
N PRO A 600 19.00 27.37 5.29
CA PRO A 600 17.77 27.45 6.06
C PRO A 600 16.70 26.56 5.41
N VAL A 601 16.73 25.25 5.66
CA VAL A 601 15.52 24.45 5.43
C VAL A 601 14.47 25.01 6.40
N PRO A 602 13.25 25.36 6.00
CA PRO A 602 12.21 25.78 6.93
C PRO A 602 11.77 24.56 7.72
N LEU A 603 12.52 24.33 8.77
CA LEU A 603 12.10 23.65 9.97
C LEU A 603 10.80 24.26 10.51
N ALA A 604 10.45 25.49 10.12
CA ALA A 604 9.20 26.16 10.44
C ALA A 604 7.96 25.43 9.90
N ALA A 605 7.96 24.88 8.67
CA ALA A 605 6.79 24.16 8.16
C ALA A 605 6.55 22.85 8.93
N PHE A 606 7.64 22.12 9.22
CA PHE A 606 7.59 20.90 10.04
C PHE A 606 7.22 21.20 11.50
N ARG A 607 7.83 22.23 12.09
CA ARG A 607 7.52 22.70 13.45
C ARG A 607 6.11 23.26 13.54
N ASP A 608 5.58 23.96 12.54
CA ASP A 608 4.20 24.47 12.60
C ASP A 608 3.21 23.31 12.62
N LEU A 609 3.43 22.24 11.84
CA LEU A 609 2.60 21.03 11.86
C LEU A 609 2.60 20.29 13.21
N ILE A 610 3.70 20.36 13.98
CA ILE A 610 3.87 19.71 15.28
C ILE A 610 3.52 20.63 16.47
N THR A 611 3.77 21.94 16.35
CA THR A 611 3.79 22.88 17.49
C THR A 611 2.77 24.00 17.39
N THR A 612 2.17 24.30 16.22
CA THR A 612 1.08 25.27 16.19
C THR A 612 -0.22 24.64 16.71
N PRO A 613 -0.88 25.26 17.69
CA PRO A 613 -2.22 24.86 18.08
C PRO A 613 -3.12 24.96 16.85
N ARG A 614 -3.65 23.82 16.40
CA ARG A 614 -4.76 23.81 15.44
C ARG A 614 -5.97 24.46 16.12
N GLN A 615 -6.85 25.13 15.39
CA GLN A 615 -7.83 26.03 16.01
C GLN A 615 -8.73 25.28 17.02
N GLY A 616 -8.41 25.39 18.32
CA GLY A 616 -9.13 24.69 19.40
C GLY A 616 -8.39 23.49 19.98
N ALA A 617 -7.46 22.87 19.24
CA ALA A 617 -6.67 21.74 19.71
C ALA A 617 -5.34 22.19 20.35
N GLY A 618 -5.01 21.64 21.52
CA GLY A 618 -3.69 21.83 22.12
C GLY A 618 -2.56 21.37 21.18
N PRO A 619 -1.32 21.86 21.36
CA PRO A 619 -0.18 21.40 20.55
C PRO A 619 -0.04 19.88 20.64
N LEU A 620 0.39 19.24 19.54
CA LEU A 620 0.69 17.81 19.55
C LEU A 620 1.74 17.53 20.64
N PRO A 621 1.69 16.36 21.32
CA PRO A 621 2.72 15.99 22.28
C PRO A 621 4.09 16.14 21.60
N LEU A 622 4.98 16.91 22.19
CA LEU A 622 6.31 17.12 21.61
C LEU A 622 7.02 15.77 21.47
N PRO A 623 7.77 15.55 20.36
CA PRO A 623 8.58 14.36 20.10
C PRO A 623 9.47 13.90 21.27
N THR A 624 9.76 14.81 22.22
CA THR A 624 10.74 14.64 23.29
C THR A 624 10.14 14.48 24.68
N ALA A 625 8.81 14.50 24.84
CA ALA A 625 8.19 14.39 26.17
C ALA A 625 8.41 13.00 26.78
N GLY A 626 9.32 12.87 27.76
CA GLY A 626 9.71 11.59 28.38
C GLY A 626 11.06 11.05 27.90
N CYS A 627 11.74 11.77 27.01
CA CYS A 627 13.10 11.49 26.57
C CYS A 627 14.13 12.01 27.60
N PRO A 628 15.25 11.30 27.80
CA PRO A 628 16.33 11.71 28.72
C PRO A 628 17.02 13.01 28.35
#